data_AF-H9FHS8-F1
#
_entry.id   AF-H9FHS8-F1
#
_cell.length_a   1.000
_cell.length_b   1.000
_cell.length_c   1.000
_cell.angle_alpha   90.00
_cell.angle_beta   90.00
_cell.angle_gamma   90.00
#
_symmetry.space_group_name_H-M   'P 1'
#
loop_
_entity.id
_entity.type
_entity.pdbx_description
1 polymer ?
#
loop_
_entity_poly.entity_id
_entity_poly.type
_entity_poly.pdbx_seq_one_letter_code
_entity_poly.pdbx_strand_id
1 'polypeptide(L)'
;SQCSKTCGTGISTRVTNDNPECRLVKETRICEVRPCGQPVYSSLKKGKKCSKTKKSPEPVRFTYAGCSSVKKYRPKYCGSCVDGRCCTPQLTRTVKMRFR
;
A
#
# COMPACT_ATOMS: atom_id res chain seq x y z
N SER A 1 8.34 -1.90 7.70
CA SER A 1 7.72 -1.00 8.69
C SER A 1 6.22 -0.93 8.45
N GLN A 2 5.45 -0.78 9.54
CA GLN A 2 4.00 -0.64 9.48
C GLN A 2 3.60 0.75 8.95
N CYS A 3 2.39 0.86 8.42
CA CYS A 3 1.77 2.13 8.03
C CYS A 3 1.01 2.71 9.23
N SER A 4 1.00 4.04 9.39
CA SER A 4 0.27 4.71 10.46
C SER A 4 -1.26 4.58 10.36
N LYS A 5 -1.77 4.15 9.19
CA LYS A 5 -3.18 3.88 8.95
C LYS A 5 -3.40 2.43 8.53
N THR A 6 -4.60 1.93 8.82
CA THR A 6 -5.07 0.58 8.43
C THR A 6 -5.83 0.57 7.10
N CYS A 7 -6.19 1.75 6.56
CA CYS A 7 -6.72 1.95 5.22
C CYS A 7 -6.31 3.33 4.66
N GLY A 8 -6.30 3.46 3.34
CA GLY A 8 -5.93 4.68 2.63
C GLY A 8 -4.47 5.09 2.77
N THR A 9 -4.20 6.36 2.50
CA THR A 9 -2.86 6.95 2.52
C THR A 9 -2.43 7.34 3.93
N GLY A 10 -1.24 6.89 4.34
CA GLY A 10 -0.62 7.18 5.64
C GLY A 10 0.90 7.34 5.54
N ILE A 11 1.57 7.29 6.69
CA ILE A 11 3.03 7.45 6.81
C ILE A 11 3.63 6.17 7.39
N SER A 12 4.74 5.72 6.84
CA SER A 12 5.54 4.64 7.37
C SER A 12 6.95 5.14 7.63
N THR A 13 7.44 4.88 8.84
CA THR A 13 8.79 5.26 9.24
C THR A 13 9.59 4.02 9.62
N ARG A 14 10.85 3.95 9.20
CA ARG A 14 11.78 2.89 9.60
C ARG A 14 13.14 3.48 9.91
N VAL A 15 13.86 2.85 10.84
CA VAL A 15 15.29 3.06 11.00
C VAL A 15 15.98 2.10 10.03
N THR A 16 16.93 2.60 9.25
CA THR A 16 17.68 1.81 8.26
C THR A 16 19.13 2.26 8.23
N ASN A 17 20.07 1.34 8.03
CA ASN A 17 21.49 1.62 7.77
C ASN A 17 21.85 1.45 6.28
N ASP A 18 20.85 1.20 5.44
CA ASP A 18 20.97 1.09 3.98
C ASP A 18 21.22 2.47 3.35
N ASN A 19 22.46 2.95 3.46
CA ASN A 19 23.02 4.15 2.84
C ASN A 19 24.54 3.99 2.66
N PRO A 20 25.18 4.79 1.79
CA PRO A 20 26.61 4.67 1.51
C PRO A 20 27.52 4.80 2.74
N GLU A 21 27.08 5.55 3.75
CA GLU A 21 27.85 5.80 4.98
C GLU A 21 27.62 4.72 6.06
N CYS A 22 26.73 3.74 5.83
CA CYS A 22 26.33 2.71 6.80
C CYS A 22 25.88 3.28 8.16
N ARG A 23 25.22 4.45 8.16
CA ARG A 23 24.75 5.11 9.39
C ARG A 23 23.26 4.86 9.62
N LEU A 24 22.86 4.75 10.88
CA LEU A 24 21.43 4.64 11.20
C LEU A 24 20.72 5.96 10.88
N VAL A 25 19.76 5.90 9.96
CA VAL A 25 18.92 7.04 9.60
C VAL A 25 17.44 6.69 9.72
N LYS A 26 16.62 7.68 10.07
CA LYS A 26 15.16 7.57 10.12
C LYS A 26 14.60 7.87 8.73
N GLU A 27 14.24 6.84 7.98
CA GLU A 27 13.59 6.98 6.67
C GLU A 27 12.07 7.07 6.86
N THR A 28 11.46 8.14 6.36
CA THR A 28 10.00 8.34 6.37
C THR A 28 9.47 8.33 4.94
N ARG A 29 8.42 7.57 4.70
CA ARG A 29 7.78 7.41 3.38
C ARG A 29 6.27 7.39 3.48
N ILE A 30 5.60 7.81 2.42
CA ILE A 30 4.15 7.62 2.26
C ILE A 30 3.87 6.13 2.06
N CYS A 31 2.85 5.60 2.75
CA CYS A 31 2.32 4.26 2.55
C CYS A 31 0.89 4.33 2.04
N GLU A 32 0.60 3.51 1.03
CA GLU A 32 -0.75 3.38 0.48
C GLU A 32 -1.32 2.02 0.87
N VAL A 33 -2.32 2.04 1.75
CA VAL A 33 -3.10 0.85 2.13
C VAL A 33 -4.41 0.87 1.33
N ARG A 34 -5.10 -0.27 1.25
CA ARG A 34 -6.39 -0.37 0.53
C ARG A 34 -7.30 0.82 0.88
N PRO A 35 -8.02 1.41 -0.09
CA PRO A 35 -8.93 2.51 0.20
C PRO A 35 -9.97 2.11 1.25
N CYS A 36 -10.34 3.06 2.11
CA CYS A 36 -11.37 2.85 3.11
C CYS A 36 -12.74 2.64 2.42
N GLY A 37 -13.62 1.83 3.02
CA GLY A 37 -14.98 1.58 2.49
C GLY A 37 -15.06 0.73 1.22
N GLN A 38 -13.94 0.26 0.66
CA GLN A 38 -13.97 -0.68 -0.46
C GLN A 38 -14.45 -2.07 -0.01
N PRO A 39 -15.31 -2.75 -0.78
CA PRO A 39 -15.75 -4.10 -0.46
C PRO A 39 -14.53 -5.02 -0.39
N VAL A 40 -14.39 -5.64 0.78
CA VAL A 40 -13.27 -6.53 1.09
C VAL A 40 -13.31 -7.71 0.14
N TYR A 41 -14.49 -8.26 -0.13
CA TYR A 41 -14.68 -9.45 -0.96
C TYR A 41 -14.80 -9.09 -2.45
N SER A 42 -13.85 -9.55 -3.25
CA SER A 42 -13.96 -9.56 -4.71
C SER A 42 -14.49 -10.91 -5.18
N SER A 43 -15.08 -10.97 -6.38
CA SER A 43 -15.43 -12.20 -7.08
C SER A 43 -14.22 -13.15 -7.15
N LEU A 44 -14.22 -14.16 -6.28
CA LEU A 44 -13.19 -15.19 -6.26
C LEU A 44 -13.41 -16.14 -7.42
N LYS A 45 -12.32 -16.64 -8.01
CA LYS A 45 -12.41 -17.74 -8.97
C LYS A 45 -13.03 -18.96 -8.27
N LYS A 46 -13.86 -19.72 -9.00
CA LYS A 46 -14.49 -20.95 -8.49
C LYS A 46 -13.47 -21.83 -7.77
N GLY A 47 -13.80 -22.25 -6.55
CA GLY A 47 -12.94 -23.08 -5.70
C GLY A 47 -11.88 -22.33 -4.86
N LYS A 48 -11.67 -21.03 -5.04
CA LYS A 48 -10.74 -20.25 -4.20
C LYS A 48 -11.46 -19.57 -3.05
N LYS A 49 -10.89 -19.70 -1.84
CA LYS A 49 -11.35 -18.98 -0.63
C LYS A 49 -10.64 -17.64 -0.41
N CYS A 50 -9.49 -17.42 -1.08
CA CYS A 50 -8.67 -16.23 -0.92
C CYS A 50 -8.15 -15.68 -2.25
N SER A 51 -8.06 -14.36 -2.33
CA SER A 51 -7.29 -13.62 -3.32
C SER A 51 -6.07 -13.00 -2.62
N LYS A 52 -4.86 -13.27 -3.14
CA LYS A 52 -3.62 -12.77 -2.54
C LYS A 52 -3.50 -11.25 -2.67
N THR A 53 -3.82 -10.70 -3.86
CA THR A 53 -3.67 -9.27 -4.15
C THR A 53 -4.81 -8.78 -5.02
N LYS A 54 -5.20 -7.52 -4.84
CA LYS A 54 -6.20 -6.83 -5.68
C LYS A 54 -5.54 -5.61 -6.31
N LYS A 55 -5.56 -5.49 -7.63
CA LYS A 55 -5.14 -4.27 -8.32
C LYS A 55 -6.25 -3.23 -8.24
N SER A 56 -5.90 -1.96 -8.15
CA SER A 56 -6.87 -0.90 -8.40
C SER A 56 -7.56 -1.10 -9.77
N PRO A 57 -8.87 -0.88 -9.88
CA PRO A 57 -9.59 -0.94 -11.16
C PRO A 57 -8.99 0.02 -12.19
N GLU A 58 -8.55 1.19 -11.73
CA GLU A 58 -7.95 2.24 -12.56
C GLU A 58 -6.65 2.78 -11.94
N PRO A 59 -5.77 3.41 -12.74
CA PRO A 59 -4.68 4.21 -12.22
C PRO A 59 -5.20 5.42 -11.43
N VAL A 60 -4.74 5.58 -10.19
CA VAL A 60 -5.16 6.65 -9.28
C VAL A 60 -4.03 7.64 -9.03
N ARG A 61 -4.38 8.87 -8.63
CA ARG A 61 -3.42 9.81 -8.04
C ARG A 61 -3.37 9.60 -6.54
N PHE A 62 -2.17 9.68 -5.97
CA PHE A 62 -2.01 9.70 -4.52
C PHE A 62 -2.18 11.13 -4.01
N THR A 63 -2.78 11.27 -2.83
CA THR A 63 -2.97 12.56 -2.18
C THR A 63 -2.33 12.54 -0.80
N TYR A 64 -1.57 13.58 -0.47
CA TYR A 64 -0.92 13.70 0.83
C TYR A 64 -0.72 15.17 1.17
N ALA A 65 -1.17 15.58 2.35
CA ALA A 65 -1.01 16.95 2.87
C ALA A 65 -1.45 18.05 1.87
N GLY A 66 -2.56 17.84 1.16
CA GLY A 66 -3.07 18.78 0.15
C GLY A 66 -2.42 18.68 -1.23
N CYS A 67 -1.32 17.95 -1.37
CA CYS A 67 -0.66 17.74 -2.66
C CYS A 67 -1.15 16.47 -3.36
N SER A 68 -1.06 16.43 -4.69
CA SER A 68 -1.41 15.27 -5.51
C SER A 68 -0.23 14.76 -6.34
N SER A 69 -0.15 13.45 -6.56
CA SER A 69 0.88 12.88 -7.41
C SER A 69 0.72 13.34 -8.86
N VAL A 70 1.83 13.75 -9.48
CA VAL A 70 1.83 14.22 -10.88
C VAL A 70 1.40 13.10 -11.82
N LYS A 71 1.95 11.91 -11.62
CA LYS A 71 1.63 10.70 -12.38
C LYS A 71 0.56 9.89 -11.66
N LYS A 72 -0.34 9.27 -12.44
CA LYS A 72 -1.22 8.22 -11.94
C LYS A 72 -0.44 6.92 -11.76
N TYR A 73 -0.83 6.12 -10.79
CA TYR A 73 -0.24 4.83 -10.53
C TYR A 73 -1.33 3.80 -10.29
N ARG A 74 -1.09 2.54 -10.70
CA ARG A 74 -2.04 1.45 -10.48
C ARG A 74 -1.58 0.59 -9.30
N PRO A 75 -1.97 0.92 -8.06
CA PRO A 75 -1.51 0.22 -6.87
C PRO A 75 -2.04 -1.21 -6.80
N LYS A 76 -1.27 -2.05 -6.11
CA LYS A 76 -1.67 -3.39 -5.71
C LYS A 76 -1.90 -3.37 -4.21
N TYR A 77 -3.06 -3.83 -3.78
CA TYR A 77 -3.45 -3.94 -2.39
C TYR A 77 -3.47 -5.40 -1.97
N CYS A 78 -3.50 -5.62 -0.66
CA CYS A 78 -3.87 -6.91 -0.11
C CYS A 78 -5.25 -7.31 -0.64
N GLY A 79 -5.42 -8.58 -1.02
CA GLY A 79 -6.73 -9.10 -1.40
C GLY A 79 -7.57 -9.41 -0.16
N SER A 80 -8.35 -10.47 -0.23
CA SER A 80 -9.29 -10.87 0.82
C SER A 80 -9.57 -12.36 0.81
N CYS A 81 -10.02 -12.85 1.96
CA CYS A 81 -10.38 -14.22 2.19
C CYS A 81 -11.79 -14.31 2.76
N VAL A 82 -12.65 -15.15 2.17
CA VAL A 82 -14.03 -15.36 2.64
C VAL A 82 -14.11 -16.23 3.90
N ASP A 83 -13.01 -16.87 4.28
CA ASP A 83 -12.90 -17.74 5.47
C ASP A 83 -12.39 -17.00 6.72
N GLY A 84 -12.46 -15.67 6.74
CA GLY A 84 -12.12 -14.84 7.91
C GLY A 84 -10.63 -14.55 8.08
N ARG A 85 -9.75 -15.08 7.22
CA ARG A 85 -8.31 -14.79 7.31
C ARG A 85 -7.96 -13.36 6.93
N CYS A 86 -7.14 -12.71 7.76
CA CYS A 86 -6.59 -11.39 7.46
C CYS A 86 -5.46 -11.47 6.45
N CYS A 87 -5.48 -10.55 5.47
CA CYS A 87 -4.39 -10.42 4.50
C CYS A 87 -3.33 -9.46 5.06
N THR A 88 -2.07 -9.92 5.12
CA THR A 88 -0.92 -9.13 5.61
C THR A 88 0.13 -8.98 4.51
N PRO A 89 0.62 -7.76 4.22
CA PRO A 89 1.61 -7.54 3.17
C PRO A 89 2.99 -8.07 3.58
N GLN A 90 3.42 -9.17 2.96
CA GLN A 90 4.78 -9.71 3.10
C GLN A 90 5.79 -9.04 2.15
N LEU A 91 5.31 -8.59 0.98
CA LEU A 91 6.11 -7.88 -0.01
C LEU A 91 5.51 -6.51 -0.27
N THR A 92 6.36 -5.48 -0.26
CA THR A 92 5.97 -4.09 -0.56
C THR A 92 6.83 -3.54 -1.69
N ARG A 93 6.29 -2.60 -2.46
CA ARG A 93 7.02 -1.91 -3.53
C ARG A 93 7.06 -0.42 -3.22
N THR A 94 8.26 0.12 -3.08
CA THR A 94 8.48 1.56 -2.96
C THR A 94 8.70 2.15 -4.35
N VAL A 95 8.04 3.27 -4.65
CA VAL A 95 8.19 3.98 -5.93
C VAL A 95 8.41 5.46 -5.61
N LYS A 96 9.43 6.06 -6.23
CA LYS A 96 9.68 7.50 -6.14
C LYS A 96 8.64 8.23 -6.98
N MET A 97 7.88 9.14 -6.36
CA MET A 97 6.84 9.92 -7.03
C MET A 97 6.97 11.40 -6.69
N ARG A 98 6.71 12.25 -7.68
CA ARG A 98 6.62 13.70 -7.48
C ARG A 98 5.18 14.08 -7.19
N PHE A 99 5.01 14.96 -6.21
CA PHE A 99 3.74 15.57 -5.84
C PHE A 99 3.78 17.06 -6.21
N ARG A 100 2.63 17.61 -6.62
CA ARG A 100 2.42 19.04 -6.88
C ARG A 100 1.16 19.49 -6.14
#